data_AF-A0A2A5D776-F1
#
_entry.id   AF-A0A2A5D776-F1
#
_cell.length_a   1.000
_cell.length_b   1.000
_cell.length_c   1.000
_cell.angle_alpha   90.00
_cell.angle_beta   90.00
_cell.angle_gamma   90.00
#
_symmetry.space_group_name_H-M   'P 1'
#
loop_
_entity.id
_entity.type
_entity.pdbx_description
1 polymer ?
#
loop_
_entity_poly.entity_id
_entity_poly.type
_entity_poly.pdbx_seq_one_letter_code
_entity_poly.pdbx_strand_id
1 'polypeptide(L)'
;MISILRKGFILMVLVLFLALLATLIFGGDTLFSHALKKYGPVAFKAPVRFESAQLSVLGGSAGVEQFHVGTEQNPLLDIGSAEINLSTMAILDGRVVIENAQLNGARLHLVIREDGTLSFDSGPPPKDVADADPMPAEDADLPPEEDRDFVQIATEYWERYKHYKEYYDRYGGSLGGEDDGTEDDALERIKFPGVPGYVQVAQQLASGTSEGVFWLEHAEVIDFQWETLDERTKRPVLPVLDNFQFALDNVGTPPSGMTPEAVYAGKGSLADGGDLDFRLGLTRDGNPSSLNLTANALPVASIVDMMGQSFPFKIEGGNLDIGTTDLQFQPNSLSGGVRVVLNGTTLSAIPGSPTVLGVTPKQFCSLLNSALQDQPIAFVIRLGGTPTEPSFTIENETDLGDLLGGAVKAEVERRAQEFVDETLGELQEKASDLIKDKLGDKLPDGIGDQLDEALKGKIDVGNLFGGKKKDG
;
A
#
# COMPACT_ATOMS: atom_id res chain seq x y z
N MET A 1 -2.75 -4.64 -7.97
CA MET A 1 -1.70 -4.97 -6.97
C MET A 1 -1.87 -6.38 -6.39
N ILE A 2 -3.02 -6.74 -5.80
CA ILE A 2 -3.35 -8.14 -5.41
C ILE A 2 -3.15 -9.12 -6.57
N SER A 3 -3.47 -8.71 -7.81
CA SER A 3 -3.23 -9.56 -8.98
C SER A 3 -1.75 -9.74 -9.35
N ILE A 4 -0.84 -8.85 -8.94
CA ILE A 4 0.60 -8.90 -9.26
C ILE A 4 1.31 -9.81 -8.26
N LEU A 5 1.09 -9.61 -6.96
CA LEU A 5 1.56 -10.50 -5.88
C LEU A 5 1.00 -11.92 -6.06
N ARG A 6 -0.29 -12.04 -6.38
CA ARG A 6 -0.92 -13.32 -6.72
C ARG A 6 -0.27 -13.96 -7.95
N LYS A 7 0.02 -13.21 -9.02
CA LYS A 7 0.67 -13.75 -10.22
C LYS A 7 2.11 -14.18 -9.95
N GLY A 8 2.89 -13.39 -9.21
CA GLY A 8 4.28 -13.73 -8.86
C GLY A 8 4.38 -14.96 -7.97
N PHE A 9 3.60 -15.01 -6.89
CA PHE A 9 3.56 -16.16 -5.99
C PHE A 9 3.02 -17.42 -6.68
N ILE A 10 1.91 -17.31 -7.44
CA ILE A 10 1.36 -18.46 -8.18
C ILE A 10 2.35 -18.92 -9.26
N LEU A 11 3.01 -18.01 -9.98
CA LEU A 11 4.00 -18.38 -10.99
C LEU A 11 5.18 -19.12 -10.34
N MET A 12 5.68 -18.62 -9.21
CA MET A 12 6.76 -19.25 -8.46
C MET A 12 6.36 -20.64 -7.94
N VAL A 13 5.21 -20.76 -7.27
CA VAL A 13 4.67 -22.03 -6.76
C VAL A 13 4.41 -23.00 -7.92
N LEU A 14 3.89 -22.52 -9.05
CA LEU A 14 3.64 -23.33 -10.24
C LEU A 14 4.95 -23.80 -10.89
N VAL A 15 5.96 -22.94 -10.99
CA VAL A 15 7.28 -23.32 -11.52
C VAL A 15 7.96 -24.34 -10.61
N LEU A 16 7.90 -24.14 -9.29
CA LEU A 16 8.36 -25.10 -8.30
C LEU A 16 7.59 -26.42 -8.42
N PHE A 17 6.25 -26.37 -8.51
CA PHE A 17 5.39 -27.53 -8.65
C PHE A 17 5.62 -28.30 -9.96
N LEU A 18 5.78 -27.61 -11.09
CA LEU A 18 6.09 -28.23 -12.38
C LEU A 18 7.50 -28.83 -12.41
N ALA A 19 8.47 -28.18 -11.77
CA ALA A 19 9.81 -28.75 -11.58
C ALA A 19 9.77 -29.99 -10.67
N LEU A 20 8.93 -29.98 -9.64
CA LEU A 20 8.72 -31.09 -8.71
C LEU A 20 7.99 -32.27 -9.39
N LEU A 21 6.97 -32.00 -10.21
CA LEU A 21 6.28 -32.99 -11.05
C LEU A 21 7.22 -33.60 -12.09
N ALA A 22 7.99 -32.78 -12.81
CA ALA A 22 8.97 -33.27 -13.78
C ALA A 22 10.02 -34.16 -13.11
N THR A 23 10.42 -33.86 -11.88
CA THR A 23 11.46 -34.63 -11.18
C THR A 23 10.94 -35.84 -10.42
N LEU A 24 9.68 -35.84 -9.98
CA LEU A 24 8.96 -37.04 -9.52
C LEU A 24 8.95 -38.15 -10.59
N ILE A 25 8.93 -37.76 -11.87
CA ILE A 25 8.95 -38.71 -13.00
C ILE A 25 10.38 -39.19 -13.32
N PHE A 26 11.41 -38.36 -13.12
CA PHE A 26 12.77 -38.64 -13.62
C PHE A 26 13.84 -38.89 -12.55
N GLY A 27 13.57 -38.68 -11.26
CA GLY A 27 14.33 -39.18 -10.12
C GLY A 27 15.77 -38.65 -9.97
N GLY A 28 15.94 -37.56 -9.20
CA GLY A 28 17.23 -37.23 -8.57
C GLY A 28 17.52 -35.73 -8.37
N ASP A 29 18.28 -35.40 -7.32
CA ASP A 29 18.75 -34.04 -6.98
C ASP A 29 19.48 -33.35 -8.13
N THR A 30 20.29 -34.12 -8.86
CA THR A 30 21.05 -33.61 -10.02
C THR A 30 20.14 -33.21 -11.18
N LEU A 31 19.04 -33.93 -11.39
CA LEU A 31 18.05 -33.59 -12.41
C LEU A 31 17.22 -32.39 -11.99
N PHE A 32 16.89 -32.25 -10.70
CA PHE A 32 16.20 -31.07 -10.18
C PHE A 32 17.03 -29.79 -10.33
N SER A 33 18.29 -29.83 -9.89
CA SER A 33 19.23 -28.72 -10.11
C SER A 33 19.42 -28.44 -11.61
N HIS A 34 19.57 -29.46 -12.45
CA HIS A 34 19.71 -29.26 -13.89
C HIS A 34 18.46 -28.64 -14.53
N ALA A 35 17.27 -29.09 -14.12
CA ALA A 35 16.00 -28.55 -14.58
C ALA A 35 15.85 -27.08 -14.17
N LEU A 36 16.15 -26.72 -12.92
CA LEU A 36 16.12 -25.32 -12.47
C LEU A 36 17.11 -24.45 -13.26
N LYS A 37 18.32 -24.93 -13.53
CA LYS A 37 19.31 -24.20 -14.34
C LYS A 37 18.89 -24.04 -15.80
N LYS A 38 18.20 -25.02 -16.36
CA LYS A 38 17.80 -25.03 -17.78
C LYS A 38 16.50 -24.25 -18.03
N TYR A 39 15.51 -24.47 -17.19
CA TYR A 39 14.16 -23.92 -17.37
C TYR A 39 13.90 -22.67 -16.53
N GLY A 40 14.59 -22.49 -15.40
CA GLY A 40 14.48 -21.30 -14.57
C GLY A 40 14.73 -20.01 -15.37
N PRO A 41 15.84 -19.88 -16.11
CA PRO A 41 16.09 -18.68 -16.89
C PRO A 41 15.04 -18.38 -17.97
N VAL A 42 14.39 -19.43 -18.51
CA VAL A 42 13.31 -19.29 -19.48
C VAL A 42 12.02 -18.83 -18.80
N ALA A 43 11.70 -19.43 -17.64
CA ALA A 43 10.49 -19.11 -16.87
C ALA A 43 10.52 -17.68 -16.31
N PHE A 44 11.67 -17.27 -15.78
CA PHE A 44 11.86 -15.93 -15.19
C PHE A 44 12.37 -14.90 -16.20
N LYS A 45 12.75 -15.32 -17.40
CA LYS A 45 13.39 -14.48 -18.44
C LYS A 45 14.59 -13.68 -17.91
N ALA A 46 15.27 -14.23 -16.92
CA ALA A 46 16.38 -13.61 -16.22
C ALA A 46 17.37 -14.71 -15.79
N PRO A 47 18.66 -14.42 -15.63
CA PRO A 47 19.60 -15.40 -15.10
C PRO A 47 19.13 -15.90 -13.74
N VAL A 48 19.19 -17.22 -13.54
CA VAL A 48 18.85 -17.87 -12.28
C VAL A 48 20.09 -18.53 -11.71
N ARG A 49 20.37 -18.30 -10.43
CA ARG A 49 21.47 -18.91 -9.68
C ARG A 49 20.92 -19.46 -8.36
N PHE A 50 21.54 -20.52 -7.86
CA PHE A 50 21.24 -21.09 -6.54
C PHE A 50 22.44 -21.86 -6.03
N GLU A 51 22.57 -21.96 -4.70
CA GLU A 51 23.68 -22.69 -4.06
C GLU A 51 23.38 -24.19 -4.04
N SER A 52 22.21 -24.55 -3.52
CA SER A 52 21.78 -25.94 -3.39
C SER A 52 20.32 -26.11 -3.83
N ALA A 53 20.02 -27.29 -4.36
CA ALA A 53 18.67 -27.71 -4.70
C ALA A 53 18.56 -29.18 -4.34
N GLN A 54 17.59 -29.53 -3.50
CA GLN A 54 17.43 -30.85 -2.90
C GLN A 54 16.02 -31.35 -3.21
N LEU A 55 15.89 -32.64 -3.51
CA LEU A 55 14.62 -33.29 -3.78
C LEU A 55 14.58 -34.68 -3.15
N SER A 56 13.74 -34.84 -2.14
CA SER A 56 13.43 -36.14 -1.56
C SER A 56 12.13 -36.68 -2.15
N VAL A 57 12.23 -37.49 -3.21
CA VAL A 57 11.05 -38.12 -3.84
C VAL A 57 10.28 -39.01 -2.85
N LEU A 58 10.99 -39.76 -2.01
CA LEU A 58 10.38 -40.62 -0.99
C LEU A 58 9.81 -39.83 0.19
N GLY A 59 10.43 -38.69 0.52
CA GLY A 59 9.96 -37.78 1.57
C GLY A 59 8.87 -36.83 1.09
N GLY A 60 8.65 -36.71 -0.22
CA GLY A 60 7.74 -35.73 -0.81
C GLY A 60 8.24 -34.28 -0.69
N SER A 61 9.52 -34.05 -0.40
CA SER A 61 10.05 -32.72 -0.14
C SER A 61 10.93 -32.20 -1.27
N ALA A 62 10.88 -30.90 -1.52
CA ALA A 62 11.77 -30.17 -2.42
C ALA A 62 12.25 -28.89 -1.74
N GLY A 63 13.53 -28.57 -1.88
CA GLY A 63 14.14 -27.39 -1.28
C GLY A 63 15.14 -26.72 -2.21
N VAL A 64 15.26 -25.40 -2.10
CA VAL A 64 16.26 -24.59 -2.79
C VAL A 64 16.83 -23.57 -1.82
N GLU A 65 18.15 -23.39 -1.84
CA GLU A 65 18.86 -22.41 -1.00
C GLU A 65 19.56 -21.35 -1.86
N GLN A 66 19.57 -20.11 -1.35
CA GLN A 66 20.19 -18.94 -1.97
C GLN A 66 19.76 -18.76 -3.43
N PHE A 67 18.46 -18.77 -3.68
CA PHE A 67 17.89 -18.66 -5.02
C PHE A 67 17.85 -17.20 -5.46
N HIS A 68 18.59 -16.89 -6.52
CA HIS A 68 18.74 -15.55 -7.07
C HIS A 68 18.21 -15.50 -8.50
N VAL A 69 17.42 -14.48 -8.80
CA VAL A 69 16.90 -14.16 -10.14
C VAL A 69 17.34 -12.76 -10.51
N GLY A 70 18.00 -12.62 -11.65
CA GLY A 70 18.55 -11.35 -12.12
C GLY A 70 20.08 -11.35 -12.21
N THR A 71 20.65 -10.19 -12.52
CA THR A 71 22.12 -10.00 -12.49
C THR A 71 22.52 -9.33 -11.18
N GLU A 72 23.80 -9.37 -10.81
CA GLU A 72 24.30 -8.66 -9.61
C GLU A 72 24.06 -7.15 -9.66
N GLN A 73 23.93 -6.58 -10.86
CA GLN A 73 23.65 -5.16 -11.08
C GLN A 73 22.15 -4.86 -11.04
N ASN A 74 21.31 -5.84 -11.36
CA ASN A 74 19.85 -5.72 -11.43
C ASN A 74 19.23 -7.00 -10.83
N PRO A 75 19.31 -7.19 -9.50
CA PRO A 75 18.61 -8.27 -8.84
C PRO A 75 17.10 -8.04 -8.99
N LEU A 76 16.35 -9.10 -9.25
CA LEU A 76 14.89 -9.07 -9.34
C LEU A 76 14.25 -9.71 -8.13
N LEU A 77 14.77 -10.89 -7.76
CA LEU A 77 14.27 -11.67 -6.64
C LEU A 77 15.43 -12.44 -6.03
N ASP A 78 15.61 -12.27 -4.73
CA ASP A 78 16.54 -13.05 -3.92
C ASP A 78 15.72 -13.82 -2.88
N ILE A 79 16.01 -15.10 -2.70
CA ILE A 79 15.33 -15.98 -1.74
C ILE A 79 16.41 -16.71 -0.96
N GLY A 80 16.42 -16.54 0.36
CA GLY A 80 17.35 -17.23 1.26
C GLY A 80 17.13 -18.75 1.22
N SER A 81 15.90 -19.20 1.43
CA SER A 81 15.52 -20.60 1.21
C SER A 81 14.04 -20.75 0.82
N ALA A 82 13.75 -21.79 0.06
CA ALA A 82 12.39 -22.23 -0.26
C ALA A 82 12.28 -23.72 0.00
N GLU A 83 11.24 -24.16 0.71
CA GLU A 83 10.96 -25.57 1.01
C GLU A 83 9.49 -25.87 0.70
N ILE A 84 9.22 -27.01 0.10
CA ILE A 84 7.87 -27.52 -0.15
C ILE A 84 7.83 -28.99 0.25
N ASN A 85 6.88 -29.34 1.10
CA ASN A 85 6.58 -30.69 1.56
C ASN A 85 5.22 -31.12 1.02
N LEU A 86 5.22 -32.18 0.23
CA LEU A 86 4.04 -32.79 -0.37
C LEU A 86 3.72 -34.12 0.30
N SER A 87 2.43 -34.39 0.48
CA SER A 87 1.98 -35.68 0.98
C SER A 87 2.08 -36.76 -0.11
N THR A 88 3.10 -37.62 -0.02
CA THR A 88 3.30 -38.71 -0.99
C THR A 88 2.11 -39.66 -1.02
N MET A 89 1.49 -39.95 0.13
CA MET A 89 0.27 -40.78 0.22
C MET A 89 -0.89 -40.14 -0.53
N ALA A 90 -1.10 -38.83 -0.39
CA ALA A 90 -2.17 -38.13 -1.10
C ALA A 90 -1.94 -38.17 -2.62
N ILE A 91 -0.69 -38.04 -3.08
CA ILE A 91 -0.35 -38.13 -4.51
C ILE A 91 -0.68 -39.52 -5.06
N LEU A 92 -0.41 -40.59 -4.30
CA LEU A 92 -0.80 -41.97 -4.68
C LEU A 92 -2.32 -42.13 -4.78
N ASP A 93 -3.08 -41.41 -3.96
CA ASP A 93 -4.54 -41.34 -4.01
C ASP A 93 -5.07 -40.35 -5.07
N GLY A 94 -4.20 -39.80 -5.92
CA GLY A 94 -4.56 -38.87 -7.00
C GLY A 94 -4.86 -37.45 -6.54
N ARG A 95 -4.38 -37.05 -5.35
CA ARG A 95 -4.60 -35.73 -4.74
C ARG A 95 -3.28 -34.98 -4.59
N VAL A 96 -3.31 -33.66 -4.72
CA VAL A 96 -2.13 -32.82 -4.45
C VAL A 96 -2.34 -32.16 -3.09
N VAL A 97 -1.65 -32.69 -2.07
CA VAL A 97 -1.65 -32.10 -0.73
C VAL A 97 -0.27 -31.54 -0.45
N ILE A 98 -0.20 -30.21 -0.29
CA ILE A 98 0.97 -29.51 0.21
C ILE A 98 0.80 -29.40 1.73
N GLU A 99 1.62 -30.12 2.48
CA GLU A 99 1.58 -30.13 3.95
C GLU A 99 2.22 -28.85 4.50
N ASN A 100 3.35 -28.44 3.92
CA ASN A 100 4.04 -27.20 4.28
C ASN A 100 4.73 -26.61 3.05
N ALA A 101 4.62 -25.31 2.81
CA ALA A 101 5.48 -24.58 1.88
C ALA A 101 6.04 -23.33 2.55
N GLN A 102 7.35 -23.25 2.71
CA GLN A 102 8.02 -22.14 3.40
C GLN A 102 8.94 -21.38 2.43
N LEU A 103 8.90 -20.05 2.50
CA LEU A 103 9.80 -19.16 1.79
C LEU A 103 10.48 -18.21 2.78
N ASN A 104 11.78 -18.31 2.96
CA ASN A 104 12.52 -17.51 3.94
C ASN A 104 13.45 -16.49 3.28
N GLY A 105 13.46 -15.27 3.83
CA GLY A 105 14.39 -14.22 3.43
C GLY A 105 14.21 -13.81 1.97
N ALA A 106 12.96 -13.66 1.53
CA ALA A 106 12.63 -13.29 0.17
C ALA A 106 12.68 -11.77 -0.01
N ARG A 107 13.55 -11.27 -0.89
CA ARG A 107 13.65 -9.85 -1.25
C ARG A 107 13.28 -9.65 -2.72
N LEU A 108 12.29 -8.79 -2.93
CA LEU A 108 11.77 -8.47 -4.25
C LEU A 108 12.15 -7.04 -4.66
N HIS A 109 12.80 -6.89 -5.82
CA HIS A 109 13.19 -5.60 -6.38
C HIS A 109 12.34 -5.29 -7.63
N LEU A 110 11.40 -4.36 -7.49
CA LEU A 110 10.48 -3.96 -8.55
C LEU A 110 10.91 -2.60 -9.11
N VAL A 111 11.38 -2.57 -10.35
CA VAL A 111 11.73 -1.33 -11.03
C VAL A 111 10.69 -1.05 -12.10
N ILE A 112 10.06 0.13 -12.06
CA ILE A 112 9.23 0.65 -13.14
C ILE A 112 10.14 1.46 -14.04
N ARG A 113 10.29 1.03 -15.29
CA ARG A 113 11.16 1.69 -16.27
C ARG A 113 10.52 2.98 -16.78
N GLU A 114 11.31 3.78 -17.50
CA GLU A 114 10.86 5.04 -18.11
C GLU A 114 9.65 4.87 -19.05
N ASP A 115 9.50 3.72 -19.70
CA ASP A 115 8.36 3.38 -20.57
C ASP A 115 7.12 2.87 -19.81
N GLY A 116 7.18 2.84 -18.47
CA GLY A 116 6.12 2.33 -17.61
C GLY A 116 6.08 0.80 -17.50
N THR A 117 6.99 0.08 -18.16
CA THR A 117 7.10 -1.38 -18.01
C THR A 117 7.74 -1.74 -16.69
N LEU A 118 7.36 -2.91 -16.17
CA LEU A 118 7.94 -3.41 -14.93
C LEU A 118 9.24 -4.17 -15.22
N SER A 119 10.12 -4.29 -14.23
CA SER A 119 11.41 -4.99 -14.39
C SER A 119 11.23 -6.45 -14.82
N PHE A 120 10.10 -7.05 -14.45
CA PHE A 120 9.62 -8.39 -14.81
C PHE A 120 8.80 -8.41 -16.11
N ASP A 121 8.38 -7.26 -16.63
CA ASP A 121 7.87 -7.20 -17.99
C ASP A 121 9.03 -7.40 -18.95
N SER A 122 8.86 -8.43 -19.75
CA SER A 122 9.68 -8.62 -20.93
C SER A 122 9.40 -7.42 -21.80
N GLY A 123 10.38 -6.54 -21.99
CA GLY A 123 10.33 -5.64 -23.14
C GLY A 123 10.02 -6.48 -24.38
N PRO A 124 9.32 -5.90 -25.38
CA PRO A 124 9.04 -6.63 -26.62
C PRO A 124 10.36 -7.23 -27.15
N PRO A 125 10.32 -8.46 -27.71
CA PRO A 125 11.50 -9.00 -28.36
C PRO A 125 12.05 -7.98 -29.36
N PRO A 126 13.39 -7.91 -29.56
CA PRO A 126 13.97 -6.98 -30.52
C PRO A 126 13.23 -7.06 -31.84
N LYS A 127 12.79 -5.89 -32.37
CA LYS A 127 12.09 -5.80 -33.65
C LYS A 127 13.03 -6.24 -34.77
N ASP A 128 13.04 -7.52 -35.08
CA ASP A 128 13.34 -8.04 -36.42
C ASP A 128 12.06 -8.54 -37.11
N VAL A 129 10.93 -7.91 -36.79
CA VAL A 129 9.70 -8.02 -37.58
C VAL A 129 9.48 -6.65 -38.21
N ALA A 130 10.02 -6.49 -39.41
CA ALA A 130 9.52 -5.49 -40.34
C ALA A 130 8.00 -5.71 -40.47
N ASP A 131 7.22 -4.63 -40.38
CA ASP A 131 5.76 -4.61 -40.59
C ASP A 131 4.85 -4.82 -39.35
N ALA A 132 5.28 -4.43 -38.15
CA ALA A 132 4.32 -4.04 -37.12
C ALA A 132 3.94 -2.56 -37.32
N ASP A 133 2.65 -2.28 -37.57
CA ASP A 133 2.11 -0.91 -37.60
C ASP A 133 2.65 -0.12 -36.39
N PRO A 134 3.17 1.10 -36.60
CA PRO A 134 3.66 1.90 -35.49
C PRO A 134 2.52 2.11 -34.49
N MET A 135 2.85 2.04 -33.19
CA MET A 135 1.95 2.53 -32.15
C MET A 135 1.48 3.93 -32.58
N PRO A 136 0.17 4.23 -32.52
CA PRO A 136 -0.28 5.59 -32.74
C PRO A 136 0.48 6.48 -31.74
N ALA A 137 1.27 7.40 -32.27
CA ALA A 137 1.88 8.44 -31.46
C ALA A 137 0.75 9.20 -30.75
N GLU A 138 0.97 9.52 -29.48
CA GLU A 138 0.08 10.29 -28.62
C GLU A 138 -0.64 11.39 -29.40
N ASP A 139 -1.97 11.36 -29.41
CA ASP A 139 -2.73 12.55 -29.73
C ASP A 139 -2.44 13.59 -28.65
N ALA A 140 -1.68 14.60 -29.08
CA ALA A 140 -1.34 15.79 -28.36
C ALA A 140 -2.61 16.53 -27.92
N ASP A 141 -2.92 16.48 -26.63
CA ASP A 141 -3.58 17.56 -25.84
C ASP A 141 -3.82 17.12 -24.38
N LEU A 142 -2.97 16.23 -23.83
CA LEU A 142 -3.04 15.92 -22.41
C LEU A 142 -2.32 17.02 -21.60
N PRO A 143 -2.89 17.48 -20.48
CA PRO A 143 -2.22 18.43 -19.60
C PRO A 143 -0.86 17.85 -19.13
N PRO A 144 0.10 18.73 -18.77
CA PRO A 144 1.39 18.33 -18.23
C PRO A 144 1.23 17.28 -17.11
N GLU A 145 2.13 16.31 -17.03
CA GLU A 145 2.04 15.18 -16.07
C GLU A 145 1.89 15.63 -14.61
N GLU A 146 2.40 16.83 -14.28
CA GLU A 146 2.32 17.43 -12.95
C GLU A 146 0.90 17.84 -12.53
N ASP A 147 -0.03 17.99 -13.48
CA ASP A 147 -1.40 18.48 -13.26
C ASP A 147 -2.48 17.38 -13.44
N ARG A 148 -2.09 16.11 -13.62
CA ARG A 148 -3.04 15.01 -13.91
C ARG A 148 -3.65 14.43 -12.62
N ASP A 149 -4.97 14.29 -12.61
CA ASP A 149 -5.70 13.63 -11.51
C ASP A 149 -5.55 12.09 -11.59
N PHE A 150 -5.61 11.40 -10.44
CA PHE A 150 -5.58 9.94 -10.33
C PHE A 150 -6.64 9.27 -11.21
N VAL A 151 -7.82 9.88 -11.37
CA VAL A 151 -8.84 9.36 -12.29
C VAL A 151 -8.35 9.35 -13.73
N GLN A 152 -7.61 10.38 -14.15
CA GLN A 152 -7.03 10.46 -15.50
C GLN A 152 -5.87 9.48 -15.67
N ILE A 153 -4.97 9.41 -14.69
CA ILE A 153 -3.86 8.45 -14.67
C ILE A 153 -4.40 7.01 -14.69
N ALA A 154 -5.39 6.69 -13.86
CA ALA A 154 -6.03 5.37 -13.81
C ALA A 154 -6.81 5.07 -15.10
N THR A 155 -7.45 6.06 -15.72
CA THR A 155 -8.13 5.90 -17.02
C THR A 155 -7.13 5.63 -18.13
N GLU A 156 -5.99 6.35 -18.16
CA GLU A 156 -4.91 6.12 -19.11
C GLU A 156 -4.30 4.73 -18.91
N TYR A 157 -4.00 4.34 -17.66
CA TYR A 157 -3.53 2.98 -17.36
C TYR A 157 -4.57 1.92 -17.74
N TRP A 158 -5.87 2.21 -17.60
CA TRP A 158 -6.95 1.30 -17.99
C TRP A 158 -7.11 1.20 -19.51
N GLU A 159 -6.96 2.30 -20.25
CA GLU A 159 -7.00 2.31 -21.72
C GLU A 159 -5.76 1.65 -22.30
N ARG A 160 -4.56 1.93 -21.76
CA ARG A 160 -3.34 1.20 -22.10
C ARG A 160 -3.49 -0.28 -21.77
N TYR A 161 -4.05 -0.64 -20.62
CA TYR A 161 -4.31 -2.04 -20.27
C TYR A 161 -5.29 -2.70 -21.25
N LYS A 162 -6.36 -2.02 -21.68
CA LYS A 162 -7.26 -2.49 -22.74
C LYS A 162 -6.53 -2.70 -24.05
N HIS A 163 -5.66 -1.77 -24.44
CA HIS A 163 -4.91 -1.87 -25.69
C HIS A 163 -3.83 -2.95 -25.64
N TYR A 164 -3.16 -3.11 -24.50
CA TYR A 164 -2.27 -4.23 -24.23
C TYR A 164 -3.02 -5.56 -24.30
N LYS A 165 -4.21 -5.62 -23.69
CA LYS A 165 -5.08 -6.79 -23.78
C LYS A 165 -5.45 -7.09 -25.24
N GLU A 166 -5.89 -6.09 -26.01
CA GLU A 166 -6.19 -6.24 -27.45
C GLU A 166 -4.97 -6.67 -28.27
N TYR A 167 -3.78 -6.15 -27.96
CA TYR A 167 -2.53 -6.54 -28.60
C TYR A 167 -2.18 -8.00 -28.28
N TYR A 168 -2.29 -8.42 -27.02
CA TYR A 168 -2.04 -9.82 -26.62
C TYR A 168 -3.12 -10.77 -27.14
N ASP A 169 -4.37 -10.34 -27.24
CA ASP A 169 -5.45 -11.10 -27.87
C ASP A 169 -5.17 -11.26 -29.38
N ARG A 170 -4.56 -10.26 -30.03
CA ARG A 170 -4.22 -10.26 -31.47
C ARG A 170 -2.92 -11.01 -31.81
N TYR A 171 -1.90 -10.93 -30.96
CA TYR A 171 -0.54 -11.44 -31.25
C TYR A 171 -0.04 -12.49 -30.25
N GLY A 172 -0.68 -12.66 -29.10
CA GLY A 172 -0.33 -13.70 -28.12
C GLY A 172 -0.58 -15.13 -28.61
N GLY A 173 -1.24 -15.31 -29.76
CA GLY A 173 -1.36 -16.58 -30.46
C GLY A 173 -0.12 -17.01 -31.26
N SER A 174 0.77 -16.09 -31.65
CA SER A 174 1.88 -16.42 -32.58
C SER A 174 3.24 -16.70 -31.91
N LEU A 175 3.36 -16.51 -30.60
CA LEU A 175 4.61 -16.72 -29.85
C LEU A 175 4.71 -18.08 -29.15
N GLY A 176 3.82 -19.02 -29.48
CA GLY A 176 3.79 -20.36 -28.90
C GLY A 176 3.63 -21.45 -29.96
N GLY A 177 4.59 -21.56 -30.88
CA GLY A 177 4.68 -22.67 -31.84
C GLY A 177 3.63 -22.65 -32.94
N GLU A 178 4.03 -23.09 -34.13
CA GLU A 178 3.10 -23.60 -35.13
C GLU A 178 2.41 -24.83 -34.52
N ASP A 179 1.31 -24.62 -33.80
CA ASP A 179 0.43 -25.72 -33.38
C ASP A 179 -0.97 -25.38 -33.87
N ASP A 180 -1.53 -26.32 -34.62
CA ASP A 180 -2.75 -26.26 -35.40
C ASP A 180 -3.99 -26.25 -34.48
N GLY A 181 -4.07 -25.29 -33.56
CA GLY A 181 -5.14 -25.15 -32.59
C GLY A 181 -6.48 -24.92 -33.29
N THR A 182 -7.44 -25.80 -33.00
CA THR A 182 -8.79 -25.77 -33.58
C THR A 182 -9.56 -24.50 -33.19
N GLU A 183 -10.55 -24.12 -33.99
CA GLU A 183 -11.43 -22.94 -33.79
C GLU A 183 -12.07 -22.87 -32.38
N ASP A 184 -12.23 -24.03 -31.73
CA ASP A 184 -12.71 -24.16 -30.35
C ASP A 184 -11.72 -23.61 -29.30
N ASP A 185 -10.40 -23.73 -29.51
CA ASP A 185 -9.39 -23.19 -28.59
C ASP A 185 -9.37 -21.65 -28.60
N ALA A 186 -9.66 -21.05 -29.76
CA ALA A 186 -9.83 -19.61 -29.89
C ALA A 186 -11.13 -19.13 -29.21
N LEU A 187 -12.21 -19.89 -29.32
CA LEU A 187 -13.49 -19.59 -28.67
C LEU A 187 -13.45 -19.74 -27.14
N GLU A 188 -12.69 -20.70 -26.60
CA GLU A 188 -12.48 -20.82 -25.15
C GLU A 188 -11.63 -19.69 -24.57
N ARG A 189 -10.61 -19.22 -25.31
CA ARG A 189 -9.80 -18.06 -24.89
C ARG A 189 -10.61 -16.76 -24.86
N ILE A 190 -11.61 -16.61 -25.73
CA ILE A 190 -12.58 -15.50 -25.71
C ILE A 190 -13.46 -15.56 -24.45
N LYS A 191 -13.79 -16.76 -23.94
CA LYS A 191 -14.57 -16.91 -22.70
C LYS A 191 -13.79 -16.53 -21.44
N PHE A 192 -12.46 -16.66 -21.44
CA PHE A 192 -11.60 -16.37 -20.28
C PHE A 192 -10.35 -15.57 -20.64
N PRO A 193 -10.49 -14.31 -21.11
CA PRO A 193 -9.36 -13.53 -21.56
C PRO A 193 -8.42 -13.22 -20.39
N GLY A 194 -7.13 -13.56 -20.55
CA GLY A 194 -6.08 -13.34 -19.55
C GLY A 194 -5.84 -14.52 -18.58
N VAL A 195 -6.45 -15.67 -18.81
CA VAL A 195 -6.11 -16.92 -18.12
C VAL A 195 -4.96 -17.60 -18.88
N PRO A 196 -3.77 -17.75 -18.29
CA PRO A 196 -2.65 -18.41 -18.95
C PRO A 196 -2.98 -19.88 -19.26
N GLY A 197 -2.55 -20.39 -20.42
CA GLY A 197 -2.89 -21.75 -20.89
C GLY A 197 -2.53 -22.90 -19.93
N TYR A 198 -1.67 -22.67 -18.94
CA TYR A 198 -1.38 -23.67 -17.90
C TYR A 198 -2.53 -23.88 -16.89
N VAL A 199 -3.48 -22.94 -16.77
CA VAL A 199 -4.68 -23.11 -15.94
C VAL A 199 -5.64 -24.10 -16.58
N GLN A 200 -5.63 -24.22 -17.91
CA GLN A 200 -6.38 -25.26 -18.63
C GLN A 200 -5.79 -26.66 -18.36
N VAL A 201 -4.48 -26.80 -18.15
CA VAL A 201 -3.87 -28.08 -17.73
C VAL A 201 -4.33 -28.48 -16.32
N ALA A 202 -4.44 -27.52 -15.40
CA ALA A 202 -5.02 -27.76 -14.07
C ALA A 202 -6.54 -28.08 -14.14
N GLN A 203 -7.27 -27.47 -15.06
CA GLN A 203 -8.68 -27.80 -15.33
C GLN A 203 -8.87 -29.15 -16.04
N GLN A 204 -7.95 -29.55 -16.91
CA GLN A 204 -7.92 -30.85 -17.56
C GLN A 204 -7.54 -31.98 -16.58
N LEU A 205 -6.63 -31.71 -15.64
CA LEU A 205 -6.38 -32.57 -14.49
C LEU A 205 -7.61 -32.68 -13.57
N ALA A 206 -8.46 -31.65 -13.51
CA ALA A 206 -9.70 -31.64 -12.74
C ALA A 206 -10.93 -32.23 -13.48
N SER A 207 -10.90 -32.33 -14.81
CA SER A 207 -12.04 -32.80 -15.62
C SER A 207 -12.03 -34.32 -15.89
N GLY A 208 -10.92 -34.99 -15.59
CA GLY A 208 -10.77 -36.45 -15.65
C GLY A 208 -11.31 -37.17 -14.42
N THR A 209 -12.63 -37.17 -14.19
CA THR A 209 -13.35 -38.12 -13.30
C THR A 209 -13.03 -38.20 -11.80
N SER A 210 -12.18 -37.34 -11.24
CA SER A 210 -12.08 -37.11 -9.80
C SER A 210 -11.93 -35.62 -9.55
N GLU A 211 -12.79 -35.06 -8.70
CA GLU A 211 -12.67 -33.70 -8.15
C GLU A 211 -11.18 -33.38 -7.96
N GLY A 212 -10.65 -32.37 -8.66
CA GLY A 212 -9.24 -31.98 -8.49
C GLY A 212 -9.01 -31.53 -7.05
N VAL A 213 -8.46 -32.41 -6.20
CA VAL A 213 -8.28 -32.14 -4.77
C VAL A 213 -6.90 -31.54 -4.56
N PHE A 214 -6.78 -30.24 -4.82
CA PHE A 214 -5.65 -29.45 -4.33
C PHE A 214 -5.95 -29.01 -2.89
N TRP A 215 -5.03 -29.30 -1.97
CA TRP A 215 -5.09 -28.86 -0.59
C TRP A 215 -3.74 -28.29 -0.16
N LEU A 216 -3.76 -27.11 0.43
CA LEU A 216 -2.63 -26.48 1.08
C LEU A 216 -2.93 -26.40 2.57
N GLU A 217 -2.23 -27.19 3.37
CA GLU A 217 -2.40 -27.19 4.83
C GLU A 217 -1.75 -25.96 5.44
N HIS A 218 -0.49 -25.68 5.10
CA HIS A 218 0.22 -24.48 5.52
C HIS A 218 1.18 -23.99 4.42
N ALA A 219 1.19 -22.70 4.13
CA ALA A 219 2.31 -22.04 3.47
C ALA A 219 2.64 -20.75 4.19
N GLU A 220 3.92 -20.42 4.31
CA GLU A 220 4.36 -19.15 4.85
C GLU A 220 5.52 -18.55 4.08
N VAL A 221 5.59 -17.23 4.11
CA VAL A 221 6.73 -16.43 3.73
C VAL A 221 7.22 -15.72 4.99
N ILE A 222 8.50 -15.86 5.33
CA ILE A 222 9.14 -15.23 6.48
C ILE A 222 10.21 -14.26 5.97
N ASP A 223 10.33 -13.13 6.66
CA ASP A 223 11.29 -12.07 6.35
C ASP A 223 11.19 -11.60 4.89
N PHE A 224 9.96 -11.44 4.39
CA PHE A 224 9.72 -10.86 3.08
C PHE A 224 10.03 -9.36 3.09
N GLN A 225 10.79 -8.94 2.08
CA GLN A 225 11.16 -7.56 1.82
C GLN A 225 10.76 -7.20 0.40
N TRP A 226 10.32 -5.97 0.19
CA TRP A 226 10.20 -5.43 -1.15
C TRP A 226 10.81 -4.04 -1.26
N GLU A 227 11.29 -3.73 -2.44
CA GLU A 227 11.73 -2.39 -2.79
C GLU A 227 11.13 -2.06 -4.15
N THR A 228 10.57 -0.87 -4.26
CA THR A 228 10.03 -0.36 -5.52
C THR A 228 10.80 0.89 -5.93
N LEU A 229 11.04 1.04 -7.22
CA LEU A 229 11.65 2.24 -7.78
C LEU A 229 10.98 2.58 -9.10
N ASP A 230 10.48 3.81 -9.23
CA ASP A 230 10.11 4.36 -10.53
C ASP A 230 11.31 5.13 -11.10
N GLU A 231 11.82 4.69 -12.25
CA GLU A 231 12.96 5.31 -12.91
C GLU A 231 12.67 6.73 -13.39
N ARG A 232 11.41 7.09 -13.63
CA ARG A 232 11.04 8.43 -14.09
C ARG A 232 11.17 9.45 -12.98
N THR A 233 10.65 9.10 -11.80
CA THR A 233 10.63 9.99 -10.63
C THR A 233 11.83 9.79 -9.71
N LYS A 234 12.57 8.69 -9.89
CA LYS A 234 13.63 8.21 -8.99
C LYS A 234 13.15 8.04 -7.54
N ARG A 235 11.87 7.72 -7.36
CA ARG A 235 11.22 7.53 -6.05
C ARG A 235 10.57 6.16 -5.95
N PRO A 236 10.42 5.62 -4.72
CA PRO A 236 9.62 4.43 -4.50
C PRO A 236 8.15 4.72 -4.83
N VAL A 237 7.47 3.70 -5.36
CA VAL A 237 6.04 3.75 -5.73
C VAL A 237 5.18 3.22 -4.59
N LEU A 238 5.71 2.24 -3.86
CA LEU A 238 5.13 1.67 -2.65
C LEU A 238 6.11 1.88 -1.50
N PRO A 239 5.60 2.08 -0.27
CA PRO A 239 6.42 2.09 0.93
C PRO A 239 7.28 0.84 1.01
N VAL A 240 8.55 1.01 1.34
CA VAL A 240 9.49 -0.11 1.49
C VAL A 240 9.06 -0.94 2.70
N LEU A 241 9.03 -2.25 2.52
CA LEU A 241 8.61 -3.22 3.54
C LEU A 241 9.87 -3.89 4.06
N ASP A 242 10.17 -3.68 5.34
CA ASP A 242 11.45 -4.08 5.95
C ASP A 242 11.40 -5.51 6.48
N ASN A 243 10.27 -5.92 7.02
CA ASN A 243 9.99 -7.30 7.35
C ASN A 243 8.50 -7.55 7.14
N PHE A 244 8.18 -8.69 6.56
CA PHE A 244 6.81 -9.12 6.44
C PHE A 244 6.75 -10.63 6.45
N GLN A 245 5.90 -11.15 7.32
CA GLN A 245 5.49 -12.52 7.35
C GLN A 245 4.11 -12.63 6.73
N PHE A 246 3.91 -13.65 5.90
CA PHE A 246 2.62 -13.97 5.32
C PHE A 246 2.36 -15.46 5.47
N ALA A 247 1.18 -15.85 5.92
CA ALA A 247 0.79 -17.24 6.08
C ALA A 247 -0.56 -17.52 5.41
N LEU A 248 -0.65 -18.71 4.82
CA LEU A 248 -1.83 -19.31 4.23
C LEU A 248 -2.07 -20.64 4.93
N ASP A 249 -3.22 -20.79 5.57
CA ASP A 249 -3.60 -22.08 6.17
C ASP A 249 -4.87 -22.61 5.50
N ASN A 250 -4.92 -23.92 5.30
CA ASN A 250 -6.14 -24.64 4.93
C ASN A 250 -6.82 -24.12 3.64
N VAL A 251 -6.04 -23.87 2.59
CA VAL A 251 -6.50 -23.34 1.31
C VAL A 251 -6.79 -24.47 0.31
N GLY A 252 -7.90 -24.38 -0.42
CA GLY A 252 -8.31 -25.39 -1.41
C GLY A 252 -9.40 -26.33 -0.92
N THR A 253 -9.49 -27.53 -1.51
CA THR A 253 -10.53 -28.52 -1.18
C THR A 253 -10.06 -29.36 0.00
N PRO A 254 -10.77 -29.35 1.15
CA PRO A 254 -10.30 -30.05 2.33
C PRO A 254 -10.41 -31.57 2.14
N PRO A 255 -9.59 -32.37 2.84
CA PRO A 255 -9.81 -33.80 2.96
C PRO A 255 -11.22 -34.12 3.50
N SER A 256 -11.75 -35.31 3.16
CA SER A 256 -13.09 -35.71 3.60
C SER A 256 -13.18 -35.70 5.13
N GLY A 257 -14.26 -35.11 5.66
CA GLY A 257 -14.47 -34.99 7.11
C GLY A 257 -13.78 -33.80 7.76
N MET A 258 -13.08 -32.95 7.00
CA MET A 258 -12.46 -31.72 7.49
C MET A 258 -13.20 -30.48 6.99
N THR A 259 -13.45 -29.53 7.89
CA THR A 259 -14.00 -28.20 7.55
C THR A 259 -13.21 -27.07 8.23
N PRO A 260 -11.86 -27.08 8.20
CA PRO A 260 -11.09 -26.00 8.79
C PRO A 260 -11.36 -24.67 8.08
N GLU A 261 -11.29 -23.60 8.84
CA GLU A 261 -11.26 -22.23 8.30
C GLU A 261 -10.04 -22.07 7.40
N ALA A 262 -10.23 -21.49 6.21
CA ALA A 262 -9.11 -21.06 5.38
C ALA A 262 -8.62 -19.70 5.88
N VAL A 263 -7.33 -19.60 6.21
CA VAL A 263 -6.75 -18.42 6.85
C VAL A 263 -5.73 -17.78 5.92
N TYR A 264 -5.81 -16.45 5.80
CA TYR A 264 -4.80 -15.62 5.16
C TYR A 264 -4.36 -14.60 6.20
N ALA A 265 -3.13 -14.72 6.70
CA ALA A 265 -2.60 -13.84 7.72
C ALA A 265 -1.31 -13.18 7.25
N GLY A 266 -1.06 -11.95 7.67
CA GLY A 266 0.19 -11.28 7.39
C GLY A 266 0.52 -10.25 8.44
N LYS A 267 1.80 -10.11 8.75
CA LYS A 267 2.30 -9.15 9.73
C LYS A 267 3.66 -8.61 9.31
N GLY A 268 3.90 -7.32 9.47
CA GLY A 268 5.20 -6.73 9.16
C GLY A 268 5.30 -5.26 9.52
N SER A 269 6.38 -4.63 9.09
CA SER A 269 6.62 -3.20 9.28
C SER A 269 7.20 -2.54 8.04
N LEU A 270 6.88 -1.25 7.85
CA LEU A 270 7.50 -0.44 6.81
C LEU A 270 8.87 0.07 7.27
N ALA A 271 9.78 0.32 6.33
CA ALA A 271 11.14 0.77 6.61
C ALA A 271 11.21 2.18 7.23
N ASP A 272 10.21 3.01 6.94
CA ASP A 272 10.05 4.37 7.47
C ASP A 272 9.14 4.43 8.71
N GLY A 273 8.69 3.27 9.20
CA GLY A 273 7.92 3.11 10.42
C GLY A 273 6.49 2.62 10.18
N GLY A 274 5.87 2.18 11.26
CA GLY A 274 4.51 1.66 11.24
C GLY A 274 4.44 0.16 11.04
N ASP A 275 3.44 -0.44 11.68
CA ASP A 275 3.21 -1.87 11.73
C ASP A 275 1.93 -2.23 10.98
N LEU A 276 1.94 -3.39 10.34
CA LEU A 276 0.81 -3.98 9.63
C LEU A 276 0.55 -5.36 10.22
N ASP A 277 -0.70 -5.67 10.51
CA ASP A 277 -1.17 -6.98 10.94
C ASP A 277 -2.56 -7.21 10.34
N PHE A 278 -2.76 -8.33 9.66
CA PHE A 278 -4.08 -8.75 9.21
C PHE A 278 -4.27 -10.25 9.31
N ARG A 279 -5.53 -10.64 9.45
CA ARG A 279 -6.03 -12.00 9.40
C ARG A 279 -7.40 -12.02 8.75
N LEU A 280 -7.49 -12.64 7.58
CA LEU A 280 -8.74 -13.01 6.91
C LEU A 280 -9.03 -14.47 7.20
N GLY A 281 -10.13 -14.74 7.89
CA GLY A 281 -10.65 -16.07 8.15
C GLY A 281 -11.88 -16.35 7.29
N LEU A 282 -11.82 -17.40 6.46
CA LEU A 282 -12.92 -17.84 5.61
C LEU A 282 -13.47 -19.17 6.12
N THR A 283 -14.65 -19.12 6.72
CA THR A 283 -15.34 -20.27 7.29
C THR A 283 -15.96 -21.14 6.19
N ARG A 284 -16.15 -22.43 6.47
CA ARG A 284 -16.74 -23.42 5.54
C ARG A 284 -18.00 -24.08 6.06
N ASP A 285 -18.33 -23.82 7.31
CA ASP A 285 -19.44 -24.40 8.07
C ASP A 285 -20.66 -23.46 8.15
N GLY A 286 -20.64 -22.35 7.41
CA GLY A 286 -21.72 -21.36 7.38
C GLY A 286 -21.64 -20.30 8.48
N ASN A 287 -20.63 -20.35 9.35
CA ASN A 287 -20.33 -19.25 10.27
C ASN A 287 -19.89 -17.98 9.50
N PRO A 288 -19.92 -16.77 10.12
CA PRO A 288 -19.39 -15.58 9.47
C PRO A 288 -17.88 -15.68 9.24
N SER A 289 -17.43 -15.36 8.03
CA SER A 289 -16.03 -15.07 7.75
C SER A 289 -15.64 -13.74 8.41
N SER A 290 -14.38 -13.55 8.77
CA SER A 290 -13.93 -12.34 9.46
C SER A 290 -12.65 -11.76 8.86
N LEU A 291 -12.50 -10.44 8.91
CA LEU A 291 -11.25 -9.74 8.59
C LEU A 291 -10.86 -8.91 9.80
N ASN A 292 -9.76 -9.26 10.44
CA ASN A 292 -9.07 -8.41 11.38
C ASN A 292 -7.91 -7.75 10.66
N LEU A 293 -7.86 -6.42 10.64
CA LEU A 293 -6.75 -5.66 10.11
C LEU A 293 -6.43 -4.54 11.10
N THR A 294 -5.16 -4.45 11.45
CA THR A 294 -4.59 -3.38 12.27
C THR A 294 -3.36 -2.86 11.54
N ALA A 295 -3.36 -1.58 11.24
CA ALA A 295 -2.20 -0.85 10.81
C ALA A 295 -1.97 0.28 11.81
N ASN A 296 -0.77 0.35 12.38
CA ASN A 296 -0.45 1.32 13.42
C ASN A 296 0.69 2.20 12.95
N ALA A 297 0.60 3.48 13.29
CA ALA A 297 1.64 4.47 13.07
C ALA A 297 2.15 4.52 11.62
N LEU A 298 1.29 4.29 10.63
CA LEU A 298 1.70 4.31 9.23
C LEU A 298 2.08 5.75 8.81
N PRO A 299 3.30 6.01 8.31
CA PRO A 299 3.71 7.34 7.90
C PRO A 299 2.80 7.87 6.80
N VAL A 300 2.07 8.94 7.09
CA VAL A 300 1.07 9.50 6.18
C VAL A 300 1.75 10.00 4.91
N ALA A 301 2.96 10.58 5.02
CA ALA A 301 3.73 11.04 3.87
C ALA A 301 3.95 9.94 2.82
N SER A 302 4.20 8.71 3.27
CA SER A 302 4.51 7.55 2.42
C SER A 302 3.28 6.94 1.76
N ILE A 303 2.09 7.23 2.29
CA ILE A 303 0.80 6.74 1.78
C ILE A 303 0.08 7.81 0.96
N VAL A 304 0.28 9.09 1.29
CA VAL A 304 -0.34 10.22 0.58
C VAL A 304 0.13 10.30 -0.85
N ASP A 305 1.38 9.92 -1.13
CA ASP A 305 1.86 9.77 -2.51
C ASP A 305 1.00 8.77 -3.33
N MET A 306 0.32 7.82 -2.67
CA MET A 306 -0.63 6.91 -3.32
C MET A 306 -2.05 7.49 -3.46
N MET A 307 -2.42 8.50 -2.67
CA MET A 307 -3.78 9.07 -2.64
C MET A 307 -4.00 10.22 -3.64
N GLY A 308 -2.94 10.67 -4.33
CA GLY A 308 -3.02 11.71 -5.36
C GLY A 308 -3.15 13.14 -4.81
N GLN A 309 -2.96 14.15 -5.67
CA GLN A 309 -2.98 15.57 -5.31
C GLN A 309 -4.38 16.19 -5.17
N SER A 310 -5.40 15.41 -4.81
CA SER A 310 -6.79 15.90 -4.81
C SER A 310 -7.11 16.89 -3.69
N PHE A 311 -6.14 17.21 -2.81
CA PHE A 311 -6.29 18.17 -1.73
C PHE A 311 -5.59 19.50 -2.04
N PRO A 312 -6.18 20.66 -1.68
CA PRO A 312 -5.55 21.97 -1.86
C PRO A 312 -4.39 22.23 -0.87
N PHE A 313 -3.98 21.21 -0.12
CA PHE A 313 -2.93 21.24 0.87
C PHE A 313 -2.07 19.98 0.74
N LYS A 314 -0.78 20.13 1.02
CA LYS A 314 0.17 19.03 1.08
C LYS A 314 0.22 18.50 2.50
N ILE A 315 0.20 17.19 2.67
CA ILE A 315 0.47 16.56 3.96
C ILE A 315 1.98 16.37 4.08
N GLU A 316 2.59 17.01 5.09
CA GLU A 316 4.05 16.97 5.31
C GLU A 316 4.47 15.87 6.29
N GLY A 317 3.56 15.44 7.14
CA GLY A 317 3.83 14.42 8.14
C GLY A 317 2.60 14.01 8.93
N GLY A 318 2.80 13.09 9.86
CA GLY A 318 1.77 12.47 10.68
C GLY A 318 1.69 10.97 10.47
N ASN A 319 0.88 10.33 11.29
CA ASN A 319 0.72 8.89 11.34
C ASN A 319 -0.75 8.49 11.16
N LEU A 320 -0.98 7.43 10.41
CA LEU A 320 -2.29 6.85 10.15
C LEU A 320 -2.41 5.52 10.87
N ASP A 321 -3.42 5.41 11.73
CA ASP A 321 -3.84 4.13 12.30
C ASP A 321 -5.12 3.67 11.60
N ILE A 322 -5.19 2.39 11.22
CA ILE A 322 -6.36 1.76 10.64
C ILE A 322 -6.65 0.50 11.45
N GLY A 323 -7.88 0.35 11.93
CA GLY A 323 -8.30 -0.84 12.67
C GLY A 323 -9.67 -1.31 12.23
N THR A 324 -9.86 -2.60 11.99
CA THR A 324 -11.20 -3.17 11.80
C THR A 324 -11.88 -3.40 13.15
N THR A 325 -13.18 -3.14 13.22
CA THR A 325 -14.02 -3.41 14.38
C THR A 325 -15.09 -4.43 13.97
N ASP A 326 -14.91 -5.69 14.39
CA ASP A 326 -15.86 -6.80 14.15
C ASP A 326 -16.29 -6.95 12.68
N LEU A 327 -15.34 -6.80 11.74
CA LEU A 327 -15.64 -6.88 10.31
C LEU A 327 -15.91 -8.34 9.91
N GLN A 328 -17.16 -8.61 9.55
CA GLN A 328 -17.68 -9.94 9.25
C GLN A 328 -18.42 -9.98 7.91
N PHE A 329 -18.34 -11.15 7.27
CA PHE A 329 -18.91 -11.41 5.96
C PHE A 329 -19.71 -12.72 5.97
N GLN A 330 -20.94 -12.65 5.47
CA GLN A 330 -21.81 -13.78 5.18
C GLN A 330 -22.43 -13.60 3.79
N PRO A 331 -22.94 -14.66 3.15
CA PRO A 331 -23.56 -14.56 1.83
C PRO A 331 -24.64 -13.48 1.74
N ASN A 332 -25.38 -13.24 2.83
CA ASN A 332 -26.50 -12.32 2.89
C ASN A 332 -26.30 -11.16 3.89
N SER A 333 -25.10 -10.98 4.44
CA SER A 333 -24.86 -9.93 5.44
C SER A 333 -23.41 -9.48 5.46
N LEU A 334 -23.23 -8.17 5.51
CA LEU A 334 -21.98 -7.52 5.89
C LEU A 334 -22.21 -6.79 7.21
N SER A 335 -21.22 -6.84 8.11
CA SER A 335 -21.27 -6.09 9.36
C SER A 335 -19.88 -5.72 9.85
N GLY A 336 -19.80 -4.70 10.69
CA GLY A 336 -18.57 -4.25 11.34
C GLY A 336 -18.19 -2.84 10.91
N GLY A 337 -16.92 -2.49 11.03
CA GLY A 337 -16.43 -1.21 10.58
C GLY A 337 -14.92 -1.13 10.46
N VAL A 338 -14.46 -0.02 9.92
CA VAL A 338 -13.05 0.35 9.83
C VAL A 338 -12.88 1.68 10.54
N ARG A 339 -12.16 1.67 11.65
CA ARG A 339 -11.73 2.86 12.37
C ARG A 339 -10.45 3.38 11.72
N VAL A 340 -10.43 4.67 11.44
CA VAL A 340 -9.28 5.37 10.89
C VAL A 340 -8.94 6.52 11.82
N VAL A 341 -7.67 6.62 12.22
CA VAL A 341 -7.16 7.68 13.08
C VAL A 341 -5.97 8.34 12.43
N LEU A 342 -6.00 9.65 12.37
CA LEU A 342 -4.94 10.48 11.85
C LEU A 342 -4.32 11.27 13.02
N ASN A 343 -3.05 10.99 13.31
CA ASN A 343 -2.32 11.52 14.45
C ASN A 343 -1.20 12.46 14.00
N GLY A 344 -1.06 13.60 14.68
CA GLY A 344 0.09 14.49 14.49
C GLY A 344 0.25 15.01 13.06
N THR A 345 -0.84 15.09 12.31
CA THR A 345 -0.77 15.50 10.91
C THR A 345 -0.39 16.95 10.78
N THR A 346 0.58 17.19 9.90
CA THR A 346 1.04 18.52 9.55
C THR A 346 0.72 18.78 8.08
N LEU A 347 0.08 19.90 7.82
CA LEU A 347 -0.35 20.35 6.51
C LEU A 347 0.43 21.59 6.09
N SER A 348 0.75 21.70 4.82
CA SER A 348 1.24 22.93 4.23
C SER A 348 0.42 23.36 3.02
N ALA A 349 0.36 24.67 2.83
CA ALA A 349 -0.37 25.26 1.72
C ALA A 349 0.39 25.06 0.41
N ILE A 350 -0.34 24.68 -0.64
CA ILE A 350 0.20 24.69 -1.99
C ILE A 350 0.16 26.13 -2.52
N PRO A 351 1.26 26.67 -3.08
CA PRO A 351 1.27 28.01 -3.67
C PRO A 351 0.21 28.14 -4.78
N GLY A 352 -0.60 29.19 -4.71
CA GLY A 352 -1.65 29.44 -5.71
C GLY A 352 -3.01 28.77 -5.44
N SER A 353 -3.14 27.98 -4.37
CA SER A 353 -4.42 27.35 -4.01
C SER A 353 -5.52 28.37 -3.69
N PRO A 354 -6.79 28.04 -3.99
CA PRO A 354 -7.92 28.92 -3.69
C PRO A 354 -8.10 29.11 -2.19
N THR A 355 -8.75 30.20 -1.80
CA THR A 355 -9.10 30.44 -0.39
C THR A 355 -10.05 29.35 0.13
N VAL A 356 -9.82 28.92 1.38
CA VAL A 356 -10.62 27.90 2.06
C VAL A 356 -11.37 28.61 3.18
N LEU A 357 -12.70 28.51 3.20
CA LEU A 357 -13.55 29.17 4.20
C LEU A 357 -13.28 30.69 4.33
N GLY A 358 -12.91 31.35 3.23
CA GLY A 358 -12.65 32.80 3.20
C GLY A 358 -11.29 33.24 3.74
N VAL A 359 -10.41 32.30 4.14
CA VAL A 359 -9.03 32.59 4.57
C VAL A 359 -8.00 32.10 3.55
N THR A 360 -6.78 32.63 3.62
CA THR A 360 -5.70 32.15 2.76
C THR A 360 -5.32 30.70 3.13
N PRO A 361 -4.89 29.86 2.17
CA PRO A 361 -4.47 28.49 2.44
C PRO A 361 -3.42 28.38 3.55
N LYS A 362 -2.45 29.31 3.59
CA LYS A 362 -1.42 29.36 4.64
C LYS A 362 -2.01 29.56 6.03
N GLN A 363 -2.99 30.46 6.16
CA GLN A 363 -3.69 30.69 7.43
C GLN A 363 -4.54 29.49 7.82
N PHE A 364 -5.25 28.88 6.85
CA PHE A 364 -6.03 27.67 7.09
C PHE A 364 -5.17 26.52 7.60
N CYS A 365 -4.04 26.23 6.93
CA CYS A 365 -3.12 25.17 7.35
C CYS A 365 -2.52 25.46 8.73
N SER A 366 -2.16 26.71 9.03
CA SER A 366 -1.65 27.08 10.37
C SER A 366 -2.67 26.83 11.47
N LEU A 367 -3.94 27.19 11.23
CA LEU A 367 -5.03 26.94 12.18
C LEU A 367 -5.27 25.44 12.37
N LEU A 368 -5.36 24.71 11.26
CA LEU A 368 -5.63 23.28 11.29
C LEU A 368 -4.47 22.52 11.95
N ASN A 369 -3.22 22.84 11.65
CA ASN A 369 -2.07 22.24 12.32
C ASN A 369 -2.06 22.48 13.83
N SER A 370 -2.44 23.68 14.29
CA SER A 370 -2.58 23.93 15.73
C SER A 370 -3.64 23.02 16.35
N ALA A 371 -4.76 22.80 15.64
CA ALA A 371 -5.83 21.95 16.11
C ALA A 371 -5.43 20.46 16.15
N LEU A 372 -4.70 20.01 15.12
CA LEU A 372 -4.25 18.64 14.94
C LEU A 372 -3.11 18.23 15.89
N GLN A 373 -2.41 19.19 16.50
CA GLN A 373 -1.41 18.92 17.52
C GLN A 373 -2.04 18.43 18.83
N ASP A 374 -3.24 18.92 19.17
CA ASP A 374 -3.88 18.65 20.45
C ASP A 374 -4.81 17.43 20.42
N GLN A 375 -5.38 17.09 19.26
CA GLN A 375 -6.31 15.98 19.12
C GLN A 375 -6.18 15.27 17.76
N PRO A 376 -6.22 13.92 17.75
CA PRO A 376 -6.27 13.17 16.51
C PRO A 376 -7.64 13.29 15.82
N ILE A 377 -7.64 13.19 14.50
CA ILE A 377 -8.89 13.02 13.74
C ILE A 377 -9.20 11.53 13.70
N ALA A 378 -10.32 11.13 14.29
CA ALA A 378 -10.81 9.76 14.25
C ALA A 378 -12.21 9.67 13.65
N PHE A 379 -12.42 8.68 12.79
CA PHE A 379 -13.72 8.32 12.25
C PHE A 379 -13.86 6.81 12.08
N VAL A 380 -15.09 6.33 12.13
CA VAL A 380 -15.44 4.92 11.92
C VAL A 380 -16.31 4.81 10.67
N ILE A 381 -15.85 4.05 9.69
CA ILE A 381 -16.63 3.67 8.52
C ILE A 381 -17.34 2.37 8.86
N ARG A 382 -18.64 2.45 9.16
CA ARG A 382 -19.49 1.28 9.38
C ARG A 382 -19.85 0.63 8.06
N LEU A 383 -19.72 -0.70 8.01
CA LEU A 383 -20.16 -1.54 6.92
C LEU A 383 -21.43 -2.29 7.33
N GLY A 384 -22.42 -2.29 6.45
CA GLY A 384 -23.70 -2.99 6.63
C GLY A 384 -24.27 -3.50 5.30
N GLY A 385 -25.49 -4.03 5.35
CA GLY A 385 -26.22 -4.48 4.16
C GLY A 385 -25.80 -5.87 3.72
N THR A 386 -25.79 -6.12 2.41
CA THR A 386 -25.44 -7.41 1.81
C THR A 386 -24.21 -7.26 0.90
N PRO A 387 -23.48 -8.33 0.56
CA PRO A 387 -22.37 -8.25 -0.41
C PRO A 387 -22.78 -7.66 -1.77
N THR A 388 -24.03 -7.82 -2.18
CA THR A 388 -24.58 -7.28 -3.43
C THR A 388 -25.13 -5.86 -3.30
N GLU A 389 -25.53 -5.46 -2.09
CA GLU A 389 -26.05 -4.14 -1.76
C GLU A 389 -25.40 -3.63 -0.47
N PRO A 390 -24.10 -3.26 -0.50
CA PRO A 390 -23.39 -2.81 0.68
C PRO A 390 -23.85 -1.41 1.07
N SER A 391 -23.99 -1.17 2.38
CA SER A 391 -24.26 0.15 2.94
C SER A 391 -23.06 0.64 3.74
N PHE A 392 -22.70 1.90 3.57
CA PHE A 392 -21.62 2.55 4.30
C PHE A 392 -22.16 3.72 5.11
N THR A 393 -21.73 3.85 6.36
CA THR A 393 -22.03 5.03 7.19
C THR A 393 -20.74 5.51 7.83
N ILE A 394 -20.49 6.81 7.77
CA ILE A 394 -19.30 7.42 8.36
C ILE A 394 -19.74 8.08 9.68
N GLU A 395 -19.16 7.61 10.77
CA GLU A 395 -19.35 8.14 12.12
C GLU A 395 -18.09 8.91 12.51
N ASN A 396 -18.20 10.21 12.75
CA ASN A 396 -17.09 11.01 13.25
C ASN A 396 -16.94 10.75 14.76
N GLU A 397 -15.78 10.24 15.19
CA GLU A 397 -15.46 10.15 16.62
C GLU A 397 -14.92 11.48 17.15
N THR A 398 -14.15 12.19 16.31
CA THR A 398 -13.70 13.55 16.58
C THR A 398 -14.72 14.55 16.02
N ASP A 399 -15.26 15.42 16.87
CA ASP A 399 -16.08 16.54 16.40
C ASP A 399 -15.17 17.60 15.74
N LEU A 400 -15.09 17.53 14.41
CA LEU A 400 -14.32 18.48 13.61
C LEU A 400 -14.78 19.93 13.82
N GLY A 401 -16.06 20.15 14.13
CA GLY A 401 -16.60 21.48 14.42
C GLY A 401 -16.02 22.06 15.69
N ASP A 402 -15.98 21.26 16.77
CA ASP A 402 -15.37 21.66 18.03
C ASP A 402 -13.84 21.85 17.90
N LEU A 403 -13.17 20.96 17.18
CA LEU A 403 -11.73 21.03 16.92
C LEU A 403 -11.36 22.32 16.15
N LEU A 404 -12.08 22.61 15.06
CA LEU A 404 -11.88 23.84 14.29
C LEU A 404 -12.30 25.09 15.08
N GLY A 405 -13.41 25.02 15.80
CA GLY A 405 -13.92 26.12 16.62
C GLY A 405 -12.95 26.51 17.74
N GLY A 406 -12.35 25.52 18.40
CA GLY A 406 -11.29 25.71 19.39
C GLY A 406 -10.05 26.37 18.80
N ALA A 407 -9.57 25.91 17.65
CA ALA A 407 -8.40 26.48 16.99
C ALA A 407 -8.64 27.91 16.49
N VAL A 408 -9.80 28.20 15.93
CA VAL A 408 -10.18 29.56 15.54
C VAL A 408 -10.24 30.48 16.76
N LYS A 409 -10.84 30.02 17.87
CA LYS A 409 -10.90 30.79 19.11
C LYS A 409 -9.49 31.09 19.65
N ALA A 410 -8.62 30.09 19.68
CA ALA A 410 -7.24 30.25 20.15
C ALA A 410 -6.45 31.25 19.28
N GLU A 411 -6.61 31.21 17.95
CA GLU A 411 -5.97 32.19 17.06
C GLU A 411 -6.54 33.60 17.23
N VAL A 412 -7.86 33.74 17.40
CA VAL A 412 -8.49 35.05 17.66
C VAL A 412 -7.99 35.62 18.99
N GLU A 413 -7.88 34.81 20.04
CA GLU A 413 -7.31 35.21 21.33
C GLU A 413 -5.83 35.61 21.18
N ARG A 414 -5.03 34.83 20.44
CA ARG A 414 -3.63 35.15 20.16
C ARG A 414 -3.48 36.48 19.42
N ARG A 415 -4.23 36.71 18.35
CA ARG A 415 -4.18 37.98 17.60
C ARG A 415 -4.71 39.16 18.40
N ALA A 416 -5.75 38.95 19.21
CA ALA A 416 -6.23 39.98 20.11
C ALA A 416 -5.16 40.35 21.14
N GLN A 417 -4.44 39.37 21.67
CA GLN A 417 -3.33 39.60 22.59
C GLN A 417 -2.17 40.33 21.90
N GLU A 418 -1.76 39.90 20.71
CA GLU A 418 -0.71 40.58 19.92
C GLU A 418 -1.08 42.03 19.59
N PHE A 419 -2.33 42.28 19.19
CA PHE A 419 -2.82 43.63 18.94
C PHE A 419 -2.83 44.48 20.22
N VAL A 420 -3.23 43.89 21.36
CA VAL A 420 -3.17 44.56 22.66
C VAL A 420 -1.74 44.90 23.02
N ASP A 421 -0.81 43.96 22.88
CA ASP A 421 0.60 44.13 23.21
C ASP A 421 1.29 45.16 22.29
N GLU A 422 0.99 45.14 20.99
CA GLU A 422 1.45 46.12 20.00
C GLU A 422 0.89 47.52 20.30
N THR A 423 -0.42 47.63 20.56
CA THR A 423 -1.06 48.89 20.93
C THR A 423 -0.52 49.41 22.27
N LEU A 424 -0.22 48.52 23.22
CA LEU A 424 0.43 48.87 24.48
C LEU A 424 1.84 49.40 24.26
N GLY A 425 2.62 48.75 23.40
CA GLY A 425 3.95 49.19 23.01
C GLY A 425 3.91 50.57 22.38
N GLU A 426 3.01 50.80 21.41
CA GLU A 426 2.81 52.11 20.80
C GLU A 426 2.35 53.18 21.81
N LEU A 427 1.46 52.82 22.75
CA LEU A 427 1.00 53.74 23.78
C LEU A 427 2.10 54.06 24.79
N GLN A 428 2.95 53.09 25.14
CA GLN A 428 4.12 53.32 25.98
C GLN A 428 5.15 54.20 25.27
N GLU A 429 5.40 53.97 23.99
CA GLU A 429 6.30 54.79 23.16
C GLU A 429 5.76 56.22 23.03
N LYS A 430 4.48 56.38 22.64
CA LYS A 430 3.81 57.69 22.58
C LYS A 430 3.76 58.39 23.94
N ALA A 431 3.55 57.66 25.04
CA ALA A 431 3.55 58.24 26.38
C ALA A 431 4.96 58.67 26.82
N SER A 432 5.99 57.87 26.55
CA SER A 432 7.40 58.21 26.75
C SER A 432 7.77 59.47 25.96
N ASP A 433 7.38 59.53 24.69
CA ASP A 433 7.65 60.69 23.83
C ASP A 433 6.91 61.94 24.30
N LEU A 434 5.64 61.82 24.72
CA LEU A 434 4.88 62.96 25.29
C LEU A 434 5.45 63.45 26.62
N ILE A 435 5.98 62.54 27.44
CA ILE A 435 6.66 62.88 28.69
C ILE A 435 7.98 63.59 28.37
N LYS A 436 8.80 63.07 27.45
CA LYS A 436 10.03 63.75 27.02
C LYS A 436 9.76 65.13 26.42
N ASP A 437 8.73 65.26 25.58
CA ASP A 437 8.38 66.51 24.90
C ASP A 437 7.77 67.57 25.85
N LYS A 438 6.94 67.16 26.84
CA LYS A 438 6.30 68.11 27.77
C LYS A 438 7.07 68.36 29.07
N LEU A 439 7.88 67.42 29.52
CA LEU A 439 8.57 67.49 30.81
C LEU A 439 10.11 67.48 30.69
N GLY A 440 10.68 67.16 29.52
CA GLY A 440 12.13 67.10 29.30
C GLY A 440 12.86 68.42 29.59
N ASP A 441 12.27 69.56 29.24
CA ASP A 441 12.86 70.87 29.52
C ASP A 441 12.70 71.35 30.98
N LYS A 442 11.95 70.62 31.81
CA LYS A 442 11.60 71.03 33.19
C LYS A 442 12.01 70.04 34.27
N LEU A 443 12.54 68.87 33.91
CA LEU A 443 12.93 67.84 34.87
C LEU A 443 14.44 67.93 35.16
N PRO A 444 14.86 67.97 36.44
CA PRO A 444 16.25 67.85 36.83
C PRO A 444 16.83 66.48 36.42
N ASP A 445 18.10 66.46 36.02
CA ASP A 445 18.84 65.25 35.65
C ASP A 445 18.69 64.16 36.73
N GLY A 446 18.11 63.02 36.36
CA GLY A 446 17.92 61.84 37.22
C GLY A 446 16.48 61.46 37.58
N ILE A 447 15.48 62.33 37.36
CA ILE A 447 14.06 61.97 37.58
C ILE A 447 13.47 61.22 36.37
N GLY A 448 13.99 61.47 35.16
CA GLY A 448 13.55 60.78 33.94
C GLY A 448 13.68 59.26 34.04
N ASP A 449 14.83 58.77 34.52
CA ASP A 449 15.11 57.34 34.66
C ASP A 449 14.21 56.66 35.70
N GLN A 450 13.87 57.35 36.79
CA GLN A 450 12.95 56.83 37.81
C GLN A 450 11.49 56.78 37.33
N LEU A 451 11.11 57.67 36.40
CA LEU A 451 9.78 57.71 35.83
C LEU A 451 9.57 56.59 34.80
N ASP A 452 10.59 56.31 33.98
CA ASP A 452 10.61 55.18 33.05
C ASP A 452 10.54 53.83 33.78
N GLU A 453 11.22 53.71 34.93
CA GLU A 453 11.17 52.51 35.78
C GLU A 453 9.80 52.34 36.46
N ALA A 454 9.16 53.44 36.88
CA ALA A 454 7.82 53.42 37.49
C ALA A 454 6.69 53.13 36.49
N LEU A 455 6.82 53.54 35.22
CA LEU A 455 5.87 53.25 34.15
C LEU A 455 5.94 51.78 33.71
N LYS A 456 7.15 51.21 33.63
CA LYS A 456 7.35 49.76 33.39
C LYS A 456 6.73 48.89 34.49
N GLY A 457 6.70 49.35 35.74
CA GLY A 457 6.16 48.59 36.87
C GLY A 457 4.64 48.71 37.10
N LYS A 458 3.94 49.69 36.51
CA LYS A 458 2.50 49.93 36.76
C LYS A 458 1.56 49.43 35.68
N ILE A 459 2.08 49.13 34.49
CA ILE A 459 1.29 48.56 33.41
C ILE A 459 1.46 47.03 33.49
N ASP A 460 0.92 46.44 34.55
CA ASP A 460 0.88 44.99 34.73
C ASP A 460 -0.41 44.44 34.09
N VAL A 461 -0.25 43.85 32.91
CA VAL A 461 -1.33 43.33 32.05
C VAL A 461 -2.08 42.16 32.72
N GLY A 462 -1.48 41.53 33.73
CA GLY A 462 -2.05 40.36 34.43
C GLY A 462 -3.39 40.60 35.14
N ASN A 463 -3.74 41.85 35.47
CA ASN A 463 -4.97 42.18 36.21
C ASN A 463 -6.15 42.69 35.35
N LEU A 464 -5.95 42.95 34.05
CA LEU A 464 -7.03 43.46 33.18
C LEU A 464 -7.91 42.36 32.59
N PHE A 465 -7.41 41.12 32.51
CA PHE A 465 -8.15 39.96 31.98
C PHE A 465 -8.42 38.86 33.02
N GLY A 466 -8.32 39.18 34.32
CA GLY A 466 -8.75 38.31 35.41
C GLY A 466 -10.28 38.11 35.43
N GLY A 467 -10.81 37.39 34.44
CA GLY A 467 -12.18 36.91 34.41
C GLY A 467 -12.40 36.00 35.61
N LYS A 468 -13.22 36.47 36.56
CA LYS A 468 -13.80 35.63 37.62
C LYS A 468 -14.40 34.38 36.97
N LYS A 469 -13.77 33.22 37.17
CA LYS A 469 -14.47 31.94 37.12
C LYS A 469 -15.61 32.02 38.14
N LYS A 470 -16.85 32.02 37.66
CA LYS A 470 -18.02 31.77 38.49
C LYS A 470 -18.16 30.25 38.56
N ASP A 471 -17.93 29.70 39.74
CA ASP A 471 -18.46 28.38 40.09
C ASP A 471 -19.99 28.43 40.04
N GLY A 472 -20.57 27.48 39.33
CA GLY A 472 -22.01 27.28 39.16
C GLY A 472 -22.27 26.01 38.40
#